data_AF-A0A3B9LEV4-F1
#
_entry.id   AF-A0A3B9LEV4-F1
#
_cell.length_a   1.000
_cell.length_b   1.000
_cell.length_c   1.000
_cell.angle_alpha   90.00
_cell.angle_beta   90.00
_cell.angle_gamma   90.00
#
_symmetry.space_group_name_H-M   'P 1'
#
loop_
_entity.id
_entity.type
_entity.pdbx_description
1 polymer ?
#
loop_
_entity_poly.entity_id
_entity_poly.type
_entity_poly.pdbx_seq_one_letter_code
_entity_poly.pdbx_strand_id
1 'polypeptide(L)'
;QINYSLVDRGAAQRILPLAQELRMAVIINRPFGGGGVLRSIAAKPLPAWTAEFDCHSWAQFLLKWIVAHPAVTCVIPATNNPQHLEDNMAAGVGRLPDAKTRQRMASLFVGF
;
A
#
# COMPACT_ATOMS: atom_id res chain seq x y z
N GLN A 1 -2.10 15.78 3.74
CA GLN A 1 -1.98 14.76 2.67
C GLN A 1 -0.53 14.70 2.21
N ILE A 2 0.05 13.50 2.05
CA ILE A 2 1.47 13.31 1.70
C ILE A 2 1.67 12.13 0.74
N ASN A 3 2.76 12.17 -0.04
CA ASN A 3 3.17 11.04 -0.88
C ASN A 3 3.76 9.93 0.01
N TYR A 4 3.29 8.70 -0.18
CA TYR A 4 3.88 7.52 0.44
C TYR A 4 3.46 6.28 -0.35
N SER A 5 4.41 5.41 -0.65
CA SER A 5 4.15 4.14 -1.32
C SER A 5 5.19 3.10 -0.93
N LEU A 6 4.98 1.85 -1.35
CA LEU A 6 5.96 0.79 -1.10
C LEU A 6 7.31 1.05 -1.76
N VAL A 7 7.35 1.86 -2.83
CA VAL A 7 8.58 2.19 -3.58
C VAL A 7 9.12 3.59 -3.26
N ASP A 8 8.34 4.43 -2.59
CA ASP A 8 8.74 5.75 -2.09
C ASP A 8 8.30 5.90 -0.63
N ARG A 9 9.25 5.60 0.27
CA ARG A 9 9.01 5.49 1.72
C ARG A 9 9.50 6.70 2.51
N GLY A 10 9.90 7.79 1.85
CA GLY A 10 10.52 8.94 2.51
C GLY A 10 9.68 9.51 3.66
N ALA A 11 8.35 9.57 3.48
CA ALA A 11 7.41 10.01 4.51
C ALA A 11 7.48 9.21 5.82
N ALA A 12 7.81 7.91 5.78
CA ALA A 12 7.88 7.06 6.97
C ALA A 12 9.06 7.39 7.88
N GLN A 13 10.08 8.11 7.39
CA GLN A 13 11.27 8.43 8.17
C GLN A 13 11.01 9.53 9.22
N ARG A 14 10.12 10.48 8.92
CA ARG A 14 9.88 11.66 9.77
C ARG A 14 8.42 12.07 9.87
N ILE A 15 7.68 12.03 8.77
CA ILE A 15 6.34 12.60 8.71
C ILE A 15 5.31 11.68 9.39
N LEU A 16 5.35 10.37 9.10
CA LEU A 16 4.41 9.42 9.73
C LEU A 16 4.59 9.30 11.24
N PRO A 17 5.83 9.19 11.79
CA PRO A 17 6.04 9.22 13.24
C PRO A 17 5.50 10.50 13.88
N LEU A 18 5.83 11.67 13.30
CA LEU A 18 5.38 12.96 13.82
C LEU A 18 3.85 13.08 13.79
N ALA A 19 3.21 12.63 12.71
CA ALA A 19 1.75 12.64 12.63
C ALA A 19 1.10 11.76 13.72
N GLN A 20 1.72 10.64 14.05
CA GLN A 20 1.25 9.76 15.13
C GLN A 20 1.41 10.42 16.50
N GLU A 21 2.57 11.03 16.77
CA GLU A 21 2.83 11.79 18.01
C GLU A 21 1.83 12.93 18.21
N LEU A 22 1.56 13.68 17.13
CA LEU A 22 0.63 14.81 17.13
C LEU A 22 -0.84 14.40 16.96
N ARG A 23 -1.14 13.09 16.85
CA ARG A 23 -2.49 12.54 16.61
C ARG A 23 -3.18 13.19 15.40
N MET A 24 -2.42 13.47 14.35
CA MET A 24 -2.91 14.05 13.10
C MET A 24 -3.38 12.96 12.14
N ALA A 25 -4.52 13.20 11.49
CA ALA A 25 -4.98 12.33 10.41
C ALA A 25 -4.06 12.43 9.18
N VAL A 26 -3.75 11.29 8.57
CA VAL A 26 -2.87 11.22 7.39
C VAL A 26 -3.62 10.61 6.21
N ILE A 27 -3.72 11.41 5.15
CA ILE A 27 -4.20 10.97 3.83
C ILE A 27 -2.99 10.75 2.92
N ILE A 28 -2.88 9.57 2.34
CA ILE A 28 -1.80 9.20 1.42
C ILE A 28 -2.24 9.38 -0.04
N ASN A 29 -1.47 10.17 -0.79
CA ASN A 29 -1.58 10.26 -2.25
C ASN A 29 -0.43 9.51 -2.94
N ARG A 30 -0.59 9.32 -4.26
CA ARG A 30 0.36 8.54 -5.10
C ARG A 30 0.71 7.16 -4.52
N PRO A 31 -0.27 6.35 -4.08
CA PRO A 31 0.01 5.04 -3.49
C PRO A 31 0.75 4.06 -4.42
N PHE A 32 0.69 4.30 -5.74
CA PHE A 32 1.37 3.51 -6.76
C PHE A 32 2.62 4.18 -7.34
N GLY A 33 3.15 5.25 -6.72
CA GLY A 33 4.38 5.91 -7.17
C GLY A 33 4.32 6.45 -8.62
N GLY A 34 3.13 6.78 -9.13
CA GLY A 34 2.92 7.18 -10.53
C GLY A 34 2.57 6.02 -11.49
N GLY A 35 2.29 4.82 -10.96
CA GLY A 35 1.78 3.67 -11.73
C GLY A 35 2.86 2.90 -12.51
N GLY A 36 4.12 3.33 -12.47
CA GLY A 36 5.23 2.59 -13.07
C GLY A 36 5.43 1.22 -12.41
N VAL A 37 5.33 1.17 -11.07
CA VAL A 37 5.48 -0.07 -10.30
C VAL A 37 4.41 -1.10 -10.64
N LEU A 38 3.15 -0.69 -10.81
CA LEU A 38 2.07 -1.63 -11.18
C LEU A 38 2.34 -2.24 -12.55
N ARG A 39 2.80 -1.43 -13.52
CA ARG A 39 3.16 -1.91 -14.86
C ARG A 39 4.32 -2.90 -14.83
N SER A 40 5.34 -2.69 -13.99
CA SER A 40 6.49 -3.59 -13.94
C SER A 40 6.21 -4.94 -13.27
N ILE A 41 5.16 -5.03 -12.44
CA ILE A 41 4.81 -6.24 -11.69
C ILE A 41 3.55 -6.95 -12.21
N ALA A 42 2.78 -6.32 -13.11
CA ALA A 42 1.50 -6.83 -13.59
C ALA A 42 1.56 -8.26 -14.18
N ALA A 43 2.67 -8.62 -14.83
CA ALA A 43 2.86 -9.95 -15.42
C ALA A 43 3.42 -11.00 -14.43
N LYS A 44 3.85 -10.59 -13.23
CA LYS A 44 4.42 -11.51 -12.24
C LYS A 44 3.30 -12.13 -11.40
N PRO A 45 3.38 -13.43 -11.06
CA PRO A 45 2.40 -14.04 -10.18
C PRO A 45 2.45 -13.41 -8.79
N LEU A 46 1.29 -13.22 -8.18
CA LEU A 46 1.20 -12.78 -6.80
C LEU A 46 1.72 -13.92 -5.89
N PRO A 47 2.60 -13.64 -4.91
CA PRO A 47 3.10 -14.69 -4.03
C PRO A 47 1.97 -15.38 -3.25
N ALA A 48 2.00 -16.71 -3.13
CA ALA A 48 0.92 -17.48 -2.50
C ALA A 48 0.59 -17.05 -1.06
N TRP A 49 1.60 -16.60 -0.30
CA TRP A 49 1.43 -16.12 1.07
C TRP A 49 0.59 -14.83 1.19
N THR A 50 0.28 -14.16 0.09
CA THR A 50 -0.61 -12.99 0.09
C THR A 50 -2.06 -13.34 0.46
N ALA A 51 -2.46 -14.60 0.28
CA ALA A 51 -3.75 -15.10 0.74
C ALA A 51 -3.90 -15.08 2.27
N GLU A 52 -2.81 -15.04 3.04
CA GLU A 52 -2.84 -14.98 4.50
C GLU A 52 -3.50 -13.68 5.03
N PHE A 53 -3.54 -12.63 4.21
CA PHE A 53 -4.17 -11.35 4.52
C PHE A 53 -5.18 -10.91 3.44
N ASP A 54 -5.85 -11.89 2.82
CA ASP A 54 -6.98 -11.68 1.91
C ASP A 54 -6.63 -10.72 0.75
N CYS A 55 -5.43 -10.90 0.17
CA CYS A 55 -4.92 -10.09 -0.92
C CYS A 55 -4.87 -10.89 -2.22
N HIS A 56 -5.55 -10.38 -3.25
CA HIS A 56 -5.79 -11.09 -4.51
C HIS A 56 -5.21 -10.39 -5.74
N SER A 57 -4.69 -9.17 -5.60
CA SER A 57 -4.07 -8.41 -6.70
C SER A 57 -2.85 -7.63 -6.24
N TRP A 58 -2.03 -7.19 -7.20
CA TRP A 58 -0.91 -6.29 -6.92
C TRP A 58 -1.35 -4.89 -6.47
N ALA A 59 -2.50 -4.39 -6.93
CA ALA A 59 -3.03 -3.11 -6.45
C ALA A 59 -3.45 -3.23 -4.98
N GLN A 60 -4.16 -4.31 -4.62
CA GLN A 60 -4.48 -4.62 -3.23
C GLN A 60 -3.23 -4.78 -2.38
N PHE A 61 -2.20 -5.46 -2.88
CA PHE A 61 -0.94 -5.65 -2.17
C PHE A 61 -0.30 -4.31 -1.79
N LEU A 62 -0.19 -3.39 -2.76
CA LEU A 62 0.41 -2.07 -2.53
C LEU A 62 -0.45 -1.22 -1.58
N LEU A 63 -1.77 -1.24 -1.74
CA LEU A 63 -2.69 -0.47 -0.90
C LEU A 63 -2.76 -1.00 0.54
N LYS A 64 -2.90 -2.32 0.72
CA LYS A 64 -2.91 -2.97 2.04
C LYS A 64 -1.62 -2.70 2.81
N TRP A 65 -0.47 -2.66 2.13
CA TRP A 65 0.80 -2.29 2.78
C TRP A 65 0.79 -0.87 3.37
N ILE A 66 0.12 0.07 2.69
CA ILE A 66 0.00 1.46 3.11
C ILE A 66 -1.03 1.57 4.24
N VAL A 67 -2.25 1.06 4.03
CA VAL A 67 -3.38 1.15 4.98
C VAL A 67 -3.05 0.47 6.31
N ALA A 68 -2.25 -0.59 6.30
CA ALA A 68 -1.81 -1.27 7.51
C ALA A 68 -0.76 -0.49 8.35
N HIS A 69 -0.32 0.68 7.91
CA HIS A 69 0.55 1.53 8.73
C HIS A 69 -0.28 2.27 9.79
N PRO A 70 0.07 2.21 11.10
CA PRO A 70 -0.76 2.77 12.17
C PRO A 70 -1.01 4.29 12.07
N ALA A 71 -0.04 5.05 11.56
CA ALA A 71 -0.21 6.47 11.30
C ALA A 71 -1.09 6.84 10.08
N VAL A 72 -1.46 5.88 9.22
CA VAL A 72 -2.23 6.16 8.00
C VAL A 72 -3.73 6.10 8.29
N THR A 73 -4.45 7.15 7.95
CA THR A 73 -5.91 7.23 8.12
C THR A 73 -6.65 6.84 6.84
N CYS A 74 -6.14 7.27 5.69
CA CYS A 74 -6.81 7.07 4.40
C CYS A 74 -5.78 7.02 3.26
N VAL A 75 -6.12 6.30 2.19
CA VAL A 75 -5.36 6.26 0.94
C VAL A 75 -6.29 6.61 -0.21
N ILE A 76 -5.84 7.48 -1.12
CA ILE A 76 -6.63 7.96 -2.26
C ILE A 76 -6.00 7.53 -3.61
N PRO A 77 -6.20 6.27 -4.04
CA PRO A 77 -5.77 5.83 -5.37
C PRO A 77 -6.66 6.47 -6.45
N ALA A 78 -6.04 7.12 -7.43
CA ALA A 78 -6.75 7.63 -8.59
C ALA A 78 -6.92 6.54 -9.66
N THR A 79 -8.12 6.47 -10.25
CA THR A 79 -8.42 5.62 -11.39
C THR A 79 -9.58 6.21 -12.19
N ASN A 80 -9.60 5.96 -13.50
CA ASN A 80 -10.73 6.23 -14.39
C ASN A 80 -11.41 4.93 -14.89
N ASN A 81 -10.94 3.77 -14.43
CA ASN A 81 -11.48 2.45 -14.76
C ASN A 81 -12.27 1.90 -13.55
N PRO A 82 -13.57 1.58 -13.71
CA PRO A 82 -14.41 0.99 -12.66
C PRO A 82 -13.88 -0.33 -12.08
N GLN A 83 -13.27 -1.20 -12.90
CA GLN A 83 -12.70 -2.46 -12.40
C GLN A 83 -11.52 -2.22 -11.46
N HIS A 84 -10.66 -1.25 -11.78
CA HIS A 84 -9.60 -0.83 -10.87
C HIS A 84 -10.16 -0.17 -9.61
N LEU A 85 -11.30 0.54 -9.71
CA LEU A 85 -11.96 1.12 -8.53
C LEU A 85 -12.41 0.01 -7.58
N GLU A 86 -13.10 -1.00 -8.10
CA GLU A 86 -13.53 -2.17 -7.32
C GLU A 86 -12.35 -2.87 -6.65
N ASP A 87 -11.27 -3.12 -7.39
CA ASP A 87 -10.06 -3.77 -6.86
C ASP A 87 -9.35 -2.92 -5.79
N ASN A 88 -9.27 -1.60 -6.00
CA ASN A 88 -8.73 -0.67 -5.01
C ASN A 88 -9.56 -0.65 -3.73
N MET A 89 -10.89 -0.68 -3.84
CA MET A 89 -11.79 -0.71 -2.69
C MET A 89 -11.67 -2.03 -1.92
N ALA A 90 -11.52 -3.15 -2.63
CA ALA A 90 -11.31 -4.46 -2.02
C ALA A 90 -10.05 -4.53 -1.14
N ALA A 91 -9.04 -3.69 -1.40
CA ALA A 91 -7.85 -3.58 -0.55
C ALA A 91 -8.19 -3.20 0.91
N GLY A 92 -9.27 -2.43 1.11
CA GLY A 92 -9.75 -2.01 2.43
C GLY A 92 -10.60 -3.06 3.17
N VAL A 93 -10.84 -4.23 2.57
CA VAL A 93 -11.69 -5.29 3.12
C VAL A 93 -10.84 -6.49 3.54
N GLY A 94 -11.29 -7.22 4.57
CA GLY A 94 -10.61 -8.41 5.08
C GLY A 94 -9.41 -8.09 5.97
N ARG A 95 -8.52 -9.06 6.13
CA ARG A 95 -7.33 -8.92 6.97
C ARG A 95 -6.34 -7.92 6.37
N LEU A 96 -5.62 -7.24 7.24
CA LEU A 96 -4.50 -6.39 6.89
C LEU A 96 -3.19 -7.05 7.31
N PRO A 97 -2.08 -6.83 6.57
CA PRO A 97 -0.79 -7.36 6.95
C PRO A 97 -0.32 -6.74 8.27
N ASP A 98 0.18 -7.57 9.19
CA ASP A 98 0.82 -7.10 10.41
C ASP A 98 2.20 -6.46 10.14
N ALA A 99 2.87 -5.95 11.17
CA ALA A 99 4.17 -5.29 11.01
C ALA A 99 5.23 -6.21 10.37
N LYS A 100 5.25 -7.49 10.74
CA LYS A 100 6.19 -8.50 10.19
C LYS A 100 5.90 -8.77 8.71
N THR A 101 4.62 -8.90 8.35
CA THR A 101 4.17 -9.11 6.98
C THR A 101 4.46 -7.88 6.13
N ARG A 102 4.22 -6.66 6.65
CA ARG A 102 4.60 -5.41 5.96
C ARG A 102 6.10 -5.33 5.68
N GLN A 103 6.96 -5.84 6.58
CA GLN A 103 8.39 -5.95 6.32
C GLN A 103 8.69 -6.98 5.22
N ARG A 104 8.06 -8.16 5.24
CA ARG A 104 8.17 -9.17 4.17
C ARG A 104 7.77 -8.61 2.80
N MET A 105 6.67 -7.86 2.74
CA MET A 105 6.21 -7.16 1.55
C MET A 105 7.26 -6.14 1.06
N ALA A 106 7.85 -5.39 1.98
CA ALA A 106 8.90 -4.42 1.69
C ALA A 106 10.18 -5.07 1.15
N SER A 107 10.59 -6.22 1.70
CA SER A 107 11.74 -6.99 1.24
C SER A 107 11.54 -7.58 -0.14
N LEU A 108 10.30 -7.95 -0.51
CA LEU A 108 10.00 -8.42 -1.86
C LEU A 108 10.42 -7.39 -2.91
N PHE A 109 10.25 -6.10 -2.64
CA PHE A 109 10.57 -5.00 -3.58
C PHE A 109 12.03 -4.54 -3.55
N VAL A 110 12.87 -5.09 -2.65
CA VAL A 110 14.32 -4.84 -2.69
C VAL A 110 15.00 -5.65 -3.82
N GLY A 111 14.34 -6.70 -4.33
CA GLY A 111 14.84 -7.53 -5.43
C GLY A 111 14.06 -7.39 -6.74
N PHE A 112 13.28 -6.31 -6.93
CA PHE A 112 12.48 -6.07 -8.13
C PHE A 112 13.12 -5.08 -9.10
#